data_AF-A0AA36MYP6-F1
#
_entry.id   AF-A0AA36MYP6-F1
#
_cell.length_a   1.000
_cell.length_b   1.000
_cell.length_c   1.000
_cell.angle_alpha   90.00
_cell.angle_beta   90.00
_cell.angle_gamma   90.00
#
_symmetry.space_group_name_H-M   'P 1'
#
loop_
_entity.id
_entity.type
_entity.pdbx_description
1 polymer ?
#
loop_
_entity_poly.entity_id
_entity_poly.type
_entity_poly.pdbx_seq_one_letter_code
_entity_poly.pdbx_strand_id
1 'polypeptide(L)'
;MDTPSPAPKAQGIAALPRAALGALGAVALLTLITLWRAESASADYVASQSQLNARVMVMEQQLKGLQKSSVLSQEQKSLLVRATRAEKGEEALKEELGRVYANLQGKDYVPPETTDTAPVLEPAEEEEPRPDEPAPMDYNSCSREEHETLCRIIKEDKDGVAKKNRVCAKSALSFTLSIKKADFAKCMVKDVTGLSEHCAMCFADAAEFGIRNCKSSCYSPGGSCEKCMLPHAPAHKLCMGFLLPGYGIPFDCPLQS
;
A
#
# COMPACT_ATOMS: atom_id res chain seq x y z
N MET A 1 40.69 -46.83 -41.89
CA MET A 1 41.19 -46.46 -43.22
C MET A 1 41.20 -44.95 -43.25
N ASP A 2 42.30 -44.41 -42.73
CA ASP A 2 42.49 -42.97 -42.52
C ASP A 2 43.24 -42.39 -43.72
N THR A 3 42.65 -41.39 -44.36
CA THR A 3 43.30 -40.64 -45.43
C THR A 3 44.13 -39.50 -44.82
N PRO A 4 45.40 -39.33 -45.23
CA PRO A 4 46.26 -38.27 -44.71
C PRO A 4 45.87 -36.90 -45.29
N SER A 5 45.71 -35.92 -44.40
CA SER A 5 45.47 -34.52 -44.72
C SER A 5 46.74 -33.86 -45.29
N PRO A 6 46.66 -33.10 -46.40
CA PRO A 6 47.83 -32.51 -47.03
C PRO A 6 48.37 -31.30 -46.25
N ALA A 7 49.70 -31.24 -46.14
CA ALA A 7 50.44 -30.15 -45.49
C ALA A 7 50.24 -28.80 -46.20
N PRO A 8 50.11 -27.69 -45.45
CA PRO A 8 49.97 -26.36 -46.03
C PRO A 8 51.27 -25.90 -46.70
N LYS A 9 51.15 -25.40 -47.94
CA LYS A 9 52.25 -24.79 -48.68
C LYS A 9 52.65 -23.46 -48.04
N ALA A 10 53.92 -23.33 -47.69
CA ALA A 10 54.53 -22.08 -47.24
C ALA A 10 54.44 -21.03 -48.35
N GLN A 11 53.67 -19.96 -48.11
CA GLN A 11 53.61 -18.79 -48.98
C GLN A 11 54.70 -17.80 -48.56
N GLY A 12 55.49 -17.35 -49.54
CA GLY A 12 56.62 -16.44 -49.35
C GLY A 12 56.18 -15.08 -48.80
N ILE A 13 56.90 -14.62 -47.80
CA ILE A 13 56.68 -13.32 -47.13
C ILE A 13 57.24 -12.24 -48.06
N ALA A 14 56.38 -11.57 -48.82
CA ALA A 14 56.77 -10.40 -49.60
C ALA A 14 57.15 -9.25 -48.65
N ALA A 15 58.31 -8.65 -48.87
CA ALA A 15 58.81 -7.52 -48.07
C ALA A 15 57.84 -6.33 -48.18
N LEU A 16 57.22 -5.95 -47.06
CA LEU A 16 56.34 -4.80 -46.99
C LEU A 16 57.14 -3.48 -47.13
N PRO A 17 56.61 -2.49 -47.88
CA PRO A 17 57.24 -1.19 -48.01
C PRO A 17 57.24 -0.45 -46.65
N ARG A 18 58.36 0.20 -46.31
CA ARG A 18 58.59 0.90 -45.03
C ARG A 18 57.50 1.92 -44.64
N ALA A 19 56.71 2.43 -45.59
CA ALA A 19 55.57 3.29 -45.31
C ALA A 19 54.37 2.57 -44.64
N ALA A 20 54.18 1.27 -44.88
CA ALA A 20 53.09 0.48 -44.31
C ALA A 20 53.30 0.15 -42.82
N LEU A 21 54.56 0.10 -42.35
CA LEU A 21 54.90 -0.10 -40.94
C LEU A 21 54.48 1.08 -40.05
N GLY A 22 54.51 2.31 -40.56
CA GLY A 22 54.07 3.50 -39.81
C GLY A 22 52.57 3.53 -39.57
N ALA A 23 51.77 3.17 -40.58
CA ALA A 23 50.31 3.14 -40.47
C ALA A 23 49.81 2.05 -39.52
N LEU A 24 50.41 0.85 -39.56
CA LEU A 24 50.05 -0.24 -38.65
C LEU A 24 50.41 0.07 -37.19
N GLY A 25 51.55 0.75 -36.95
CA GLY A 25 51.93 1.20 -35.61
C GLY A 25 50.96 2.24 -35.03
N ALA A 26 50.51 3.20 -35.84
CA ALA A 26 49.55 4.21 -35.40
C ALA A 26 48.17 3.62 -35.07
N VAL A 27 47.70 2.65 -35.86
CA VAL A 27 46.43 1.94 -35.60
C VAL A 27 46.53 1.11 -34.32
N ALA A 28 47.63 0.38 -34.10
CA ALA A 28 47.85 -0.39 -32.88
C ALA A 28 47.95 0.50 -31.62
N LEU A 29 48.54 1.69 -31.73
CA LEU A 29 48.59 2.64 -30.62
C LEU A 29 47.20 3.21 -30.29
N LEU A 30 46.41 3.56 -31.32
CA LEU A 30 45.05 4.06 -31.13
C LEU A 30 44.13 3.01 -30.51
N THR A 31 44.25 1.73 -30.88
CA THR A 31 43.46 0.66 -30.26
C THR A 31 43.86 0.39 -28.82
N LEU A 32 45.14 0.50 -28.46
CA LEU A 32 45.59 0.41 -27.06
C LEU A 32 45.08 1.59 -26.23
N ILE A 33 45.05 2.80 -26.78
CA ILE A 33 44.50 3.99 -26.10
C ILE A 33 42.98 3.85 -25.87
N THR A 34 42.22 3.30 -26.83
CA THR A 34 40.78 3.07 -26.65
C THR A 34 40.48 1.93 -25.67
N LEU A 35 41.28 0.85 -25.68
CA LEU A 35 41.17 -0.22 -24.66
C LEU A 35 41.43 0.32 -23.26
N TRP A 36 42.50 1.12 -23.09
CA TRP A 36 42.86 1.69 -21.79
C TRP A 36 41.77 2.66 -21.27
N ARG A 37 41.16 3.47 -22.16
CA ARG A 37 40.01 4.32 -21.79
C ARG A 37 38.76 3.53 -21.42
N ALA A 38 38.49 2.39 -22.07
CA ALA A 38 37.36 1.53 -21.73
C ALA A 38 37.55 0.89 -20.35
N GLU A 39 38.78 0.55 -19.98
CA GLU A 39 39.10 -0.03 -18.67
C GLU A 39 39.09 1.01 -17.54
N SER A 40 39.47 2.26 -17.79
CA SER A 40 39.28 3.33 -16.80
C SER A 40 37.80 3.67 -16.55
N ALA A 41 36.95 3.58 -17.58
CA ALA A 41 35.52 3.88 -17.45
C ALA A 41 34.76 2.83 -16.61
N SER A 42 35.25 1.59 -16.54
CA SER A 42 34.64 0.55 -15.71
C SER A 42 34.96 0.74 -14.22
N ALA A 43 36.14 1.27 -13.88
CA ALA A 43 36.51 1.54 -12.50
C ALA A 43 35.63 2.64 -11.86
N ASP A 44 35.40 3.74 -12.59
CA ASP A 44 34.52 4.82 -12.13
C ASP A 44 33.06 4.37 -11.98
N TYR A 45 32.60 3.48 -12.87
CA TYR A 45 31.26 2.90 -12.80
C TYR A 45 31.08 2.02 -11.54
N VAL A 46 32.06 1.16 -11.24
CA VAL A 46 32.03 0.29 -10.05
C VAL A 46 32.09 1.13 -8.77
N ALA A 47 32.91 2.18 -8.74
CA ALA A 47 32.97 3.11 -7.61
C ALA A 47 31.63 3.82 -7.37
N SER A 48 30.98 4.31 -8.43
CA SER A 48 29.66 4.94 -8.36
C SER A 48 28.57 3.97 -7.88
N GLN A 49 28.60 2.73 -8.36
CA GLN A 49 27.64 1.70 -7.96
C GLN A 49 27.78 1.35 -6.46
N SER A 50 29.01 1.30 -5.95
CA SER A 50 29.25 1.06 -4.51
C SER A 50 28.67 2.17 -3.63
N GLN A 51 28.79 3.44 -4.06
CA GLN A 51 28.19 4.57 -3.35
C GLN A 51 26.66 4.53 -3.40
N LEU A 52 26.08 4.13 -4.54
CA LEU A 52 24.64 4.00 -4.69
C LEU A 52 24.09 2.91 -3.75
N ASN A 53 24.73 1.75 -3.72
CA ASN A 53 24.36 0.64 -2.84
C ASN A 53 24.46 1.03 -1.35
N ALA A 54 25.50 1.78 -0.97
CA ALA A 54 25.63 2.30 0.39
C ALA A 54 24.48 3.25 0.76
N ARG A 55 24.09 4.16 -0.15
CA ARG A 55 22.95 5.08 0.07
C ARG A 55 21.62 4.35 0.16
N VAL A 56 21.41 3.32 -0.66
CA VAL A 56 20.20 2.47 -0.59
C VAL A 56 20.11 1.80 0.79
N MET A 57 21.20 1.24 1.31
CA MET A 57 21.20 0.63 2.64
C MET A 57 20.89 1.65 3.76
N VAL A 58 21.40 2.87 3.66
CA VAL A 58 21.07 3.94 4.62
C VAL A 58 19.58 4.31 4.56
N MET A 59 19.01 4.44 3.36
CA MET A 59 17.58 4.73 3.20
C MET A 59 16.69 3.59 3.72
N GLU A 60 17.05 2.33 3.48
CA GLU A 60 16.32 1.18 4.04
C GLU A 60 16.34 1.18 5.57
N GLN A 61 17.48 1.54 6.17
CA GLN A 61 17.59 1.64 7.63
C GLN A 61 16.73 2.78 8.18
N GLN A 62 16.67 3.92 7.50
CA GLN A 62 15.77 5.02 7.86
C GLN A 62 14.28 4.60 7.74
N LEU A 63 13.92 3.88 6.68
CA LEU A 63 12.55 3.39 6.48
C LEU A 63 12.13 2.45 7.60
N LYS A 64 13.00 1.51 8.00
CA LYS A 64 12.76 0.61 9.14
C LYS A 64 12.59 1.38 10.46
N GLY A 65 13.36 2.45 10.66
CA GLY A 65 13.22 3.33 11.82
C GLY A 65 11.87 4.05 11.85
N LEU A 66 11.46 4.63 10.73
CA LEU A 66 10.17 5.30 10.58
C LEU A 66 8.99 4.33 10.75
N GLN A 67 9.09 3.12 10.20
CA GLN A 67 8.07 2.08 10.38
C GLN A 67 7.92 1.67 11.85
N LYS A 68 9.03 1.57 12.60
CA LYS A 68 8.97 1.30 14.04
C LYS A 68 8.29 2.45 14.80
N SER A 69 8.58 3.69 14.41
CA SER A 69 7.96 4.88 15.01
C SER A 69 6.46 4.99 14.70
N SER A 70 6.02 4.60 13.51
CA SER A 70 4.60 4.66 13.14
C SER A 70 3.77 3.63 13.91
N VAL A 71 4.29 2.40 14.08
CA VAL A 71 3.65 1.36 14.91
C VAL A 71 3.54 1.81 16.36
N LEU A 72 4.61 2.39 16.93
CA LEU A 72 4.59 2.93 18.29
C LEU A 72 3.54 4.05 18.44
N SER A 73 3.42 4.92 17.44
CA SER A 73 2.41 5.99 17.43
C SER A 73 0.99 5.44 17.36
N GLN A 74 0.75 4.39 16.58
CA GLN A 74 -0.57 3.75 16.48
C GLN A 74 -0.94 3.03 17.80
N GLU A 75 0.04 2.40 18.46
CA GLU A 75 -0.16 1.77 19.76
C GLU A 75 -0.54 2.81 20.83
N GLN A 76 0.16 3.96 20.87
CA GLN A 76 -0.18 5.08 21.76
C GLN A 76 -1.59 5.62 21.53
N LYS A 77 -2.02 5.75 20.27
CA LYS A 77 -3.41 6.15 19.95
C LYS A 77 -4.42 5.12 20.44
N SER A 78 -4.14 3.82 20.28
CA SER A 78 -5.03 2.76 20.76
C SER A 78 -5.15 2.74 22.29
N LEU A 79 -4.06 3.03 23.01
CA LEU A 79 -4.07 3.17 24.47
C LEU A 79 -4.85 4.39 24.93
N LEU A 80 -4.72 5.53 24.23
CA LEU A 80 -5.49 6.74 24.53
C LEU A 80 -6.99 6.49 24.39
N VAL A 81 -7.44 5.87 23.29
CA VAL A 81 -8.86 5.52 23.09
C VAL A 81 -9.39 4.60 24.19
N ARG A 82 -8.57 3.63 24.64
CA ARG A 82 -8.94 2.74 25.76
C ARG A 82 -9.02 3.49 27.10
N ALA A 83 -8.09 4.40 27.36
CA ALA A 83 -8.09 5.23 28.57
C ALA A 83 -9.34 6.12 28.61
N THR A 84 -9.65 6.82 27.52
CA THR A 84 -10.86 7.66 27.42
C THR A 84 -12.15 6.85 27.59
N ARG A 85 -12.21 5.61 27.07
CA ARG A 85 -13.36 4.72 27.29
C ARG A 85 -13.46 4.28 28.75
N ALA A 86 -12.34 4.03 29.42
CA ALA A 86 -12.32 3.67 30.83
C ALA A 86 -12.77 4.84 31.73
N GLU A 87 -12.35 6.08 31.42
CA GLU A 87 -12.79 7.29 32.14
C GLU A 87 -14.30 7.49 32.02
N LYS A 88 -14.87 7.39 30.81
CA LYS A 88 -16.34 7.43 30.62
C LYS A 88 -17.06 6.30 31.36
N GLY A 89 -16.44 5.13 31.45
CA GLY A 89 -16.97 4.00 32.22
C GLY A 89 -16.98 4.25 33.73
N GLU A 90 -15.98 4.98 34.25
CA GLU A 90 -15.91 5.36 35.67
C GLU A 90 -17.03 6.34 36.04
N GLU A 91 -17.34 7.30 35.16
CA GLU A 91 -18.44 8.25 35.37
C GLU A 91 -19.80 7.55 35.40
N ALA A 92 -20.05 6.64 34.44
CA ALA A 92 -21.27 5.83 34.44
C ALA A 92 -21.39 4.97 35.71
N LEU A 93 -20.28 4.42 36.20
CA LEU A 93 -20.27 3.64 37.44
C LEU A 93 -20.57 4.52 38.67
N LYS A 94 -20.03 5.74 38.73
CA LYS A 94 -20.33 6.70 39.79
C LYS A 94 -21.80 7.10 39.79
N GLU A 95 -22.39 7.29 38.61
CA GLU A 95 -23.81 7.60 38.47
C GLU A 95 -24.69 6.45 38.97
N GLU A 96 -24.39 5.21 38.57
CA GLU A 96 -25.11 4.02 39.06
C GLU A 96 -24.97 3.84 40.57
N LEU A 97 -23.75 4.03 41.11
CA LEU A 97 -23.51 3.95 42.54
C LEU A 97 -24.30 5.02 43.31
N GLY A 98 -24.37 6.24 42.76
CA GLY A 98 -25.18 7.33 43.28
C GLY A 98 -26.68 6.98 43.33
N ARG A 99 -27.21 6.39 42.24
CA ARG A 99 -28.60 5.90 42.19
C ARG A 99 -28.87 4.84 43.26
N VAL A 100 -27.99 3.85 43.39
CA VAL A 100 -28.13 2.78 44.40
C VAL A 100 -28.12 3.36 45.81
N TYR A 101 -27.24 4.32 46.09
CA TYR A 101 -27.13 4.93 47.42
C TYR A 101 -28.36 5.77 47.78
N ALA A 102 -28.90 6.53 46.83
CA ALA A 102 -30.13 7.31 47.04
C ALA A 102 -31.34 6.41 47.35
N ASN A 103 -31.49 5.30 46.61
CA ASN A 103 -32.54 4.31 46.86
C ASN A 103 -32.46 3.70 48.25
N LEU A 104 -31.24 3.38 48.74
CA LEU A 104 -31.05 2.86 50.09
C LEU A 104 -31.43 3.87 51.18
N GLN A 105 -31.34 5.17 50.90
CA GLN A 105 -31.76 6.23 51.83
C GLN A 105 -33.25 6.58 51.73
N GLY A 106 -34.00 5.98 50.80
CA GLY A 106 -35.38 6.36 50.51
C GLY A 106 -35.50 7.80 49.98
N LYS A 107 -34.46 8.28 49.29
CA LYS A 107 -34.42 9.61 48.66
C LYS A 107 -34.35 9.48 47.15
N ASP A 108 -34.90 10.46 46.45
CA ASP A 108 -34.71 10.57 45.01
C ASP A 108 -33.24 10.90 44.71
N TYR A 109 -32.67 10.22 43.72
CA TYR A 109 -31.33 10.52 43.23
C TYR A 109 -31.32 11.88 42.55
N VAL A 110 -30.45 12.78 43.02
CA VAL A 110 -30.16 14.05 42.37
C VAL A 110 -28.76 13.93 41.76
N PRO A 111 -28.62 14.00 40.43
CA PRO A 111 -27.31 14.02 39.79
C PRO A 111 -26.47 15.17 40.34
N PRO A 112 -25.16 14.97 40.54
CA PRO A 112 -24.27 16.06 40.94
C PRO A 112 -24.31 17.17 39.87
N GLU A 113 -24.52 18.42 40.28
CA GLU A 113 -24.32 19.57 39.40
C GLU A 113 -22.86 19.57 38.95
N THR A 114 -22.63 19.32 37.66
CA THR A 114 -21.31 19.37 37.03
C THR A 114 -20.79 20.80 37.10
N THR A 115 -19.96 21.08 38.10
CA THR A 115 -19.20 22.33 38.22
C THR A 115 -17.94 22.22 37.36
N ASP A 116 -18.12 22.16 36.04
CA ASP A 116 -17.02 22.16 35.09
C ASP A 116 -16.43 23.56 34.96
N THR A 117 -15.32 23.80 35.65
CA THR A 117 -14.33 24.83 35.30
C THR A 117 -12.97 24.17 35.01
N ALA A 118 -12.97 22.92 34.52
CA ALA A 118 -11.88 22.49 33.67
C ALA A 118 -11.94 23.35 32.39
N PRO A 119 -10.82 23.74 31.77
CA PRO A 119 -10.88 24.15 30.38
C PRO A 119 -11.53 22.99 29.66
N VAL A 120 -12.78 23.20 29.28
CA VAL A 120 -13.48 22.36 28.34
C VAL A 120 -12.53 22.38 27.14
N LEU A 121 -11.72 21.33 27.00
CA LEU A 121 -11.54 20.77 25.67
C LEU A 121 -12.98 20.52 25.29
N GLU A 122 -13.58 21.50 24.62
CA GLU A 122 -14.92 21.41 24.04
C GLU A 122 -15.00 19.97 23.58
N PRO A 123 -15.91 19.14 24.13
CA PRO A 123 -16.10 17.80 23.61
C PRO A 123 -16.25 18.08 22.14
N ALA A 124 -15.21 17.73 21.37
CA ALA A 124 -15.03 18.28 20.03
C ALA A 124 -16.41 18.17 19.46
N GLU A 125 -17.08 19.32 19.23
CA GLU A 125 -18.46 19.27 18.79
C GLU A 125 -18.37 18.22 17.71
N GLU A 126 -19.22 17.18 17.80
CA GLU A 126 -19.49 16.42 16.60
C GLU A 126 -20.06 17.50 15.68
N GLU A 127 -19.14 18.21 15.01
CA GLU A 127 -19.36 19.08 13.90
C GLU A 127 -20.17 18.15 13.05
N GLU A 128 -21.49 18.40 12.99
CA GLU A 128 -22.40 17.61 12.19
C GLU A 128 -21.63 17.36 10.90
N PRO A 129 -21.24 16.10 10.63
CA PRO A 129 -20.18 15.85 9.68
C PRO A 129 -20.59 16.60 8.45
N ARG A 130 -19.74 17.55 8.02
CA ARG A 130 -19.96 18.33 6.81
C ARG A 130 -20.56 17.34 5.81
N PRO A 131 -21.65 17.65 5.10
CA PRO A 131 -22.29 16.68 4.20
C PRO A 131 -21.32 16.01 3.18
N ASP A 132 -20.10 16.56 3.07
CA ASP A 132 -19.01 16.16 2.21
C ASP A 132 -17.80 15.52 2.95
N GLU A 133 -17.78 15.49 4.28
CA GLU A 133 -16.70 14.92 5.09
C GLU A 133 -17.04 13.47 5.46
N PRO A 134 -16.26 12.48 4.97
CA PRO A 134 -16.57 11.07 5.20
C PRO A 134 -16.48 10.75 6.69
N ALA A 135 -17.54 10.16 7.23
CA ALA A 135 -17.61 9.73 8.63
C ALA A 135 -16.33 8.97 9.03
N PRO A 136 -15.81 9.16 10.26
CA PRO A 136 -14.62 8.48 10.73
C PRO A 136 -14.81 6.97 10.59
N MET A 137 -13.98 6.35 9.76
CA MET A 137 -14.03 4.92 9.51
C MET A 137 -13.69 4.16 10.79
N ASP A 138 -14.57 3.26 11.19
CA ASP A 138 -14.23 2.23 12.18
C ASP A 138 -13.15 1.33 11.60
N TYR A 139 -12.14 1.02 12.40
CA TYR A 139 -10.98 0.25 11.95
C TYR A 139 -11.31 -1.24 11.95
N ASN A 140 -10.99 -1.96 10.87
CA ASN A 140 -11.31 -3.38 10.64
C ASN A 140 -12.81 -3.67 10.42
N SER A 141 -13.40 -3.02 9.42
CA SER A 141 -14.79 -3.21 9.01
C SER A 141 -15.11 -4.60 8.44
N CYS A 142 -14.10 -5.42 8.16
CA CYS A 142 -14.27 -6.79 7.68
C CYS A 142 -13.92 -7.80 8.77
N SER A 143 -14.82 -8.76 8.98
CA SER A 143 -14.61 -9.95 9.81
C SER A 143 -13.63 -10.94 9.16
N ARG A 144 -13.17 -11.91 9.96
CA ARG A 144 -12.33 -13.00 9.47
C ARG A 144 -13.07 -13.88 8.46
N GLU A 145 -14.36 -14.12 8.68
CA GLU A 145 -15.20 -14.93 7.82
C GLU A 145 -15.40 -14.26 6.43
N GLU A 146 -15.46 -12.93 6.40
CA GLU A 146 -15.46 -12.15 5.16
C GLU A 146 -14.12 -12.20 4.44
N HIS A 147 -13.01 -12.12 5.18
CA HIS A 147 -11.67 -12.31 4.62
C HIS A 147 -11.53 -13.67 3.93
N GLU A 148 -11.96 -14.75 4.58
CA GLU A 148 -11.96 -16.10 4.01
C GLU A 148 -12.84 -16.21 2.76
N THR A 149 -14.01 -15.56 2.78
CA THR A 149 -14.91 -15.50 1.63
C THR A 149 -14.24 -14.82 0.42
N LEU A 150 -13.60 -13.68 0.64
CA LEU A 150 -12.90 -12.94 -0.42
C LEU A 150 -11.69 -13.73 -0.96
N CYS A 151 -10.93 -14.38 -0.08
CA CYS A 151 -9.81 -15.23 -0.48
C CYS A 151 -10.25 -16.46 -1.27
N ARG A 152 -11.39 -17.07 -0.93
CA ARG A 152 -11.97 -18.15 -1.72
C ARG A 152 -12.31 -17.69 -3.13
N ILE A 153 -12.95 -16.53 -3.28
CA ILE A 153 -13.30 -15.98 -4.60
C ILE A 153 -12.02 -15.74 -5.42
N ILE A 154 -10.98 -15.16 -4.84
CA ILE A 154 -9.70 -14.90 -5.52
C ILE A 154 -9.01 -16.20 -5.94
N LYS A 155 -9.12 -17.26 -5.12
CA LYS A 155 -8.56 -18.58 -5.44
C LYS A 155 -9.27 -19.22 -6.64
N GLU A 156 -10.59 -19.08 -6.72
CA GLU A 156 -11.42 -19.60 -7.81
C GLU A 156 -11.26 -18.77 -9.11
N ASP A 157 -11.27 -17.46 -8.99
CA ASP A 157 -11.04 -16.49 -10.06
C ASP A 157 -10.17 -15.35 -9.51
N LYS A 158 -8.91 -15.27 -9.97
CA LYS A 158 -7.95 -14.24 -9.51
C LYS A 158 -8.49 -12.81 -9.67
N ASP A 159 -9.36 -12.61 -10.64
CA ASP A 159 -9.98 -11.33 -10.92
C ASP A 159 -11.42 -11.23 -10.37
N GLY A 160 -11.94 -12.26 -9.70
CA GLY A 160 -13.35 -12.37 -9.33
C GLY A 160 -13.85 -11.22 -8.45
N VAL A 161 -13.08 -10.88 -7.41
CA VAL A 161 -13.37 -9.71 -6.56
C VAL A 161 -13.21 -8.41 -7.35
N ALA A 162 -12.13 -8.27 -8.14
CA ALA A 162 -11.88 -7.06 -8.93
C ALA A 162 -12.97 -6.80 -9.99
N LYS A 163 -13.49 -7.86 -10.63
CA LYS A 163 -14.60 -7.80 -11.58
C LYS A 163 -15.87 -7.31 -10.91
N LYS A 164 -16.25 -7.91 -9.77
CA LYS A 164 -17.43 -7.49 -8.98
C LYS A 164 -17.30 -6.04 -8.51
N ASN A 165 -16.13 -5.68 -7.98
CA ASN A 165 -15.79 -4.31 -7.59
C ASN A 165 -15.97 -3.32 -8.74
N ARG A 166 -15.51 -3.66 -9.95
CA ARG A 166 -15.66 -2.82 -11.15
C ARG A 166 -17.12 -2.69 -11.59
N VAL A 167 -17.88 -3.78 -11.55
CA VAL A 167 -19.32 -3.77 -11.89
C VAL A 167 -20.08 -2.86 -10.92
N CYS A 168 -19.83 -2.99 -9.62
CA CYS A 168 -20.45 -2.17 -8.59
C CYS A 168 -19.99 -0.71 -8.64
N ALA A 169 -18.72 -0.45 -8.94
CA ALA A 169 -18.21 0.91 -9.14
C ALA A 169 -18.95 1.60 -10.30
N LYS A 170 -19.16 0.87 -11.39
CA LYS A 170 -19.85 1.41 -12.57
C LYS A 170 -21.34 1.66 -12.30
N SER A 171 -22.01 0.80 -11.55
CA SER A 171 -23.44 0.99 -11.21
C SER A 171 -23.68 2.09 -10.18
N ALA A 172 -22.70 2.33 -9.30
CA ALA A 172 -22.77 3.37 -8.26
C ALA A 172 -22.16 4.72 -8.67
N LEU A 173 -21.66 4.85 -9.91
CA LEU A 173 -21.05 6.08 -10.40
C LEU A 173 -22.11 7.17 -10.64
N SER A 174 -21.94 8.32 -9.99
CA SER A 174 -22.76 9.51 -10.24
C SER A 174 -22.34 10.24 -11.51
N PHE A 175 -23.20 11.16 -11.99
CA PHE A 175 -22.85 12.05 -13.09
C PHE A 175 -21.67 12.98 -12.78
N THR A 176 -21.41 13.24 -11.49
CA THR A 176 -20.26 14.04 -10.99
C THR A 176 -18.97 13.23 -10.85
N LEU A 177 -18.91 12.01 -11.40
CA LEU A 177 -17.77 11.10 -11.28
C LEU A 177 -17.41 10.79 -9.82
N SER A 178 -18.42 10.65 -8.96
CA SER A 178 -18.27 10.25 -7.56
C SER A 178 -18.96 8.91 -7.31
N ILE A 179 -18.46 8.11 -6.38
CA ILE A 179 -19.09 6.84 -5.99
C ILE A 179 -20.17 7.10 -4.95
N LYS A 180 -21.40 6.67 -5.23
CA LYS A 180 -22.46 6.59 -4.23
C LYS A 180 -22.18 5.38 -3.34
N LYS A 181 -21.47 5.59 -2.22
CA LYS A 181 -20.94 4.49 -1.38
C LYS A 181 -22.02 3.50 -0.92
N ALA A 182 -23.21 3.98 -0.55
CA ALA A 182 -24.32 3.11 -0.16
C ALA A 182 -24.82 2.22 -1.31
N ASP A 183 -24.95 2.76 -2.53
CA ASP A 183 -25.36 1.98 -3.70
C ASP A 183 -24.29 0.96 -4.09
N PHE A 184 -23.02 1.38 -3.97
CA PHE A 184 -21.87 0.52 -4.17
C PHE A 184 -21.85 -0.64 -3.17
N ALA A 185 -21.99 -0.34 -1.88
CA ALA A 185 -21.95 -1.34 -0.82
C ALA A 185 -23.09 -2.34 -0.97
N LYS A 186 -24.31 -1.88 -1.27
CA LYS A 186 -25.46 -2.74 -1.59
C LYS A 186 -25.19 -3.66 -2.78
N CYS A 187 -24.54 -3.16 -3.83
CA CYS A 187 -24.14 -3.98 -4.97
C CYS A 187 -23.13 -5.06 -4.56
N MET A 188 -22.10 -4.71 -3.78
CA MET A 188 -21.09 -5.65 -3.32
C MET A 188 -21.66 -6.73 -2.40
N VAL A 189 -22.52 -6.37 -1.45
CA VAL A 189 -23.21 -7.33 -0.57
C VAL A 189 -24.08 -8.29 -1.38
N LYS A 190 -24.73 -7.80 -2.43
CA LYS A 190 -25.53 -8.63 -3.34
C LYS A 190 -24.67 -9.59 -4.17
N ASP A 191 -23.56 -9.11 -4.71
CA ASP A 191 -22.72 -9.89 -5.63
C ASP A 191 -21.70 -10.78 -4.89
N VAL A 192 -21.36 -10.46 -3.65
CA VAL A 192 -20.43 -11.20 -2.79
C VAL A 192 -21.21 -11.69 -1.57
N THR A 193 -21.79 -12.88 -1.69
CA THR A 193 -22.55 -13.51 -0.61
C THR A 193 -21.67 -13.70 0.62
N GLY A 194 -22.13 -13.23 1.78
CA GLY A 194 -21.39 -13.29 3.05
C GLY A 194 -20.60 -12.03 3.38
N LEU A 195 -20.60 -11.02 2.50
CA LEU A 195 -20.04 -9.69 2.77
C LEU A 195 -21.06 -8.82 3.52
N SER A 196 -20.61 -8.14 4.56
CA SER A 196 -21.36 -7.12 5.29
C SER A 196 -21.29 -5.77 4.57
N GLU A 197 -22.24 -4.90 4.89
CA GLU A 197 -22.25 -3.52 4.37
C GLU A 197 -21.02 -2.73 4.85
N HIS A 198 -20.59 -2.94 6.10
CA HIS A 198 -19.38 -2.31 6.65
C HIS A 198 -18.11 -2.70 5.88
N CYS A 199 -17.90 -3.99 5.60
CA CYS A 199 -16.76 -4.42 4.80
C CYS A 199 -16.87 -3.93 3.35
N ALA A 200 -18.08 -3.92 2.78
CA ALA A 200 -18.33 -3.41 1.44
C ALA A 200 -18.04 -1.90 1.30
N MET A 201 -18.16 -1.12 2.37
CA MET A 201 -17.77 0.30 2.38
C MET A 201 -16.27 0.50 2.12
N CYS A 202 -15.40 -0.38 2.63
CA CYS A 202 -13.96 -0.29 2.33
C CYS A 202 -13.63 -0.44 0.84
N PHE A 203 -14.43 -1.22 0.12
CA PHE A 203 -14.33 -1.32 -1.34
C PHE A 203 -14.85 -0.06 -2.03
N ALA A 204 -15.91 0.55 -1.48
CA ALA A 204 -16.45 1.81 -2.00
C ALA A 204 -15.40 2.94 -1.89
N ASP A 205 -14.67 3.02 -0.77
CA ASP A 205 -13.60 4.00 -0.57
C ASP A 205 -12.44 3.80 -1.55
N ALA A 206 -12.01 2.56 -1.74
CA ALA A 206 -10.99 2.24 -2.72
C ALA A 206 -11.45 2.57 -4.15
N ALA A 207 -12.71 2.29 -4.49
CA ALA A 207 -13.29 2.63 -5.79
C ALA A 207 -13.36 4.15 -5.99
N GLU A 208 -13.79 4.91 -4.98
CA GLU A 208 -13.82 6.37 -5.01
C GLU A 208 -12.41 6.95 -5.21
N PHE A 209 -11.43 6.45 -4.44
CA PHE A 209 -10.04 6.86 -4.58
C PHE A 209 -9.53 6.61 -6.01
N GLY A 210 -9.79 5.42 -6.56
CA GLY A 210 -9.38 5.06 -7.92
C GLY A 210 -9.99 5.97 -8.98
N ILE A 211 -11.27 6.32 -8.87
CA ILE A 211 -11.93 7.23 -9.81
C ILE A 211 -11.39 8.65 -9.70
N ARG A 212 -11.19 9.16 -8.48
CA ARG A 212 -10.74 10.54 -8.25
C ARG A 212 -9.27 10.75 -8.59
N ASN A 213 -8.41 9.80 -8.24
CA ASN A 213 -6.96 9.97 -8.29
C ASN A 213 -6.31 9.20 -9.45
N CYS A 214 -6.83 8.02 -9.80
CA CYS A 214 -6.20 7.16 -10.80
C CYS A 214 -6.83 7.25 -12.18
N LYS A 215 -8.08 7.71 -12.30
CA LYS A 215 -8.75 8.04 -13.57
C LYS A 215 -8.43 7.00 -14.66
N SER A 216 -7.83 7.44 -15.77
CA SER A 216 -7.52 6.64 -16.94
C SER A 216 -6.55 5.48 -16.65
N SER A 217 -5.72 5.53 -15.61
CA SER A 217 -4.85 4.42 -15.21
C SER A 217 -5.65 3.17 -14.80
N CYS A 218 -6.85 3.36 -14.26
CA CYS A 218 -7.77 2.26 -13.92
C CYS A 218 -8.80 1.93 -15.01
N TYR A 219 -8.83 2.72 -16.09
CA TYR A 219 -9.58 2.36 -17.31
C TYR A 219 -8.72 1.63 -18.35
N SER A 220 -7.42 1.92 -18.38
CA SER A 220 -6.49 1.33 -19.34
C SER A 220 -6.14 -0.11 -18.96
N PRO A 221 -6.07 -1.05 -19.93
CA PRO A 221 -5.57 -2.38 -19.68
C PRO A 221 -4.09 -2.34 -19.27
N GLY A 222 -3.73 -3.04 -18.20
CA GLY A 222 -2.34 -3.23 -17.73
C GLY A 222 -2.11 -2.78 -16.29
N GLY A 223 -0.90 -3.06 -15.78
CA GLY A 223 -0.49 -2.86 -14.37
C GLY A 223 -0.39 -1.41 -13.89
N SER A 224 -1.05 -0.46 -14.58
CA SER A 224 -0.97 0.97 -14.28
C SER A 224 -1.96 1.41 -13.19
N CYS A 225 -3.06 0.69 -13.03
CA CYS A 225 -4.02 0.94 -11.96
C CYS A 225 -3.41 0.59 -10.60
N GLU A 226 -2.77 -0.58 -10.51
CA GLU A 226 -2.18 -1.09 -9.27
C GLU A 226 -1.09 -0.16 -8.74
N LYS A 227 -0.24 0.36 -9.64
CA LYS A 227 0.78 1.35 -9.29
C LYS A 227 0.18 2.66 -8.80
N CYS A 228 -0.93 3.09 -9.40
CA CYS A 228 -1.61 4.31 -8.98
C CYS A 228 -2.35 4.12 -7.65
N MET A 229 -2.90 2.94 -7.40
CA MET A 229 -3.59 2.60 -6.16
C MET A 229 -2.63 2.38 -4.99
N LEU A 230 -1.35 2.08 -5.24
CA LEU A 230 -0.33 1.79 -4.23
C LEU A 230 -0.30 2.77 -3.03
N PRO A 231 -0.38 4.11 -3.21
CA PRO A 231 -0.41 5.05 -2.08
C PRO A 231 -1.64 4.90 -1.17
N HIS A 232 -2.73 4.31 -1.68
CA HIS A 232 -3.97 4.06 -0.93
C HIS A 232 -3.96 2.70 -0.20
N ALA A 233 -2.99 1.82 -0.50
CA ALA A 233 -2.91 0.50 0.13
C ALA A 233 -2.93 0.52 1.67
N PRO A 234 -2.24 1.44 2.37
CA PRO A 234 -2.31 1.51 3.84
C PRO A 234 -3.70 1.85 4.37
N ALA A 235 -4.40 2.80 3.73
CA ALA A 235 -5.75 3.19 4.13
C ALA A 235 -6.75 2.05 3.90
N HIS A 236 -6.61 1.33 2.79
CA HIS A 236 -7.43 0.17 2.50
C HIS A 236 -7.19 -0.98 3.48
N LYS A 237 -5.92 -1.31 3.78
CA LYS A 237 -5.57 -2.31 4.79
C LYS A 237 -6.09 -1.95 6.17
N LEU A 238 -6.06 -0.66 6.51
CA LEU A 238 -6.55 -0.14 7.77
C LEU A 238 -8.09 -0.23 7.88
N CYS A 239 -8.81 -0.07 6.77
CA CYS A 239 -10.26 -0.27 6.72
C CYS A 239 -10.62 -1.76 6.79
N MET A 240 -10.03 -2.60 5.93
CA MET A 240 -10.41 -4.02 5.82
C MET A 240 -9.79 -4.92 6.90
N GLY A 241 -8.68 -4.50 7.51
CA GLY A 241 -7.87 -5.36 8.39
C GLY A 241 -6.90 -6.30 7.64
N PHE A 242 -6.98 -6.36 6.32
CA PHE A 242 -6.12 -7.14 5.43
C PHE A 242 -6.00 -6.45 4.07
N LEU A 243 -5.06 -6.89 3.24
CA LEU A 243 -4.90 -6.36 1.90
C LEU A 243 -5.29 -7.36 0.81
N LEU A 244 -6.15 -6.90 -0.11
CA LEU A 244 -6.54 -7.62 -1.31
C LEU A 244 -5.60 -7.34 -2.51
N PRO A 245 -5.61 -8.20 -3.55
CA PRO A 245 -4.93 -7.91 -4.80
C PRO A 245 -5.48 -6.62 -5.45
N GLY A 246 -4.61 -5.92 -6.18
CA GLY A 246 -4.95 -4.63 -6.83
C GLY A 246 -4.08 -3.45 -6.43
N TYR A 247 -3.11 -3.66 -5.52
CA TYR A 247 -2.19 -2.61 -5.04
C TYR A 247 -0.72 -2.86 -5.44
N GLY A 248 -0.44 -3.88 -6.27
CA GLY A 248 0.93 -4.19 -6.69
C GLY A 248 1.86 -4.68 -5.58
N ILE A 249 1.28 -5.11 -4.46
CA ILE A 249 1.97 -5.69 -3.30
C ILE A 249 1.38 -7.09 -2.99
N PRO A 250 2.13 -7.96 -2.28
CA PRO A 250 1.62 -9.26 -1.87
C PRO A 250 0.32 -9.11 -1.08
N PHE A 251 -0.69 -9.91 -1.40
CA PHE A 251 -1.99 -9.90 -0.73
C PHE A 251 -2.00 -10.89 0.45
N ASP A 252 -2.83 -10.61 1.46
CA ASP A 252 -2.82 -11.28 2.77
C ASP A 252 -3.61 -12.60 2.81
N CYS A 253 -4.05 -13.13 1.66
CA CYS A 253 -4.75 -14.41 1.65
C CYS A 253 -3.78 -15.56 1.92
N PRO A 254 -4.10 -16.46 2.87
CA PRO A 254 -3.27 -17.63 3.10
C PRO A 254 -3.24 -18.48 1.83
N LEU A 255 -2.05 -18.58 1.23
CA LEU A 255 -1.74 -19.62 0.26
C LEU A 255 -1.81 -20.94 1.02
N GLN A 256 -2.99 -21.56 1.07
CA GLN A 256 -3.11 -22.89 1.64
C GLN A 256 -2.22 -23.83 0.83
N SER A 257 -1.26 -24.44 1.53
CA SER A 257 -0.44 -25.59 1.10
C SER A 257 -1.28 -26.76 0.62
#